data_AF-A0A353D218-F1
#
_entry.id   AF-A0A353D218-F1
#
_cell.length_a   1.000
_cell.length_b   1.000
_cell.length_c   1.000
_cell.angle_alpha   90.00
_cell.angle_beta   90.00
_cell.angle_gamma   90.00
#
_symmetry.space_group_name_H-M   'P 1'
#
loop_
_entity.id
_entity.type
_entity.pdbx_description
1 polymer ?
#
loop_
_entity_poly.entity_id
_entity_poly.type
_entity_poly.pdbx_seq_one_letter_code
_entity_poly.pdbx_strand_id
1 'polypeptide(L)'
;MFQAILRGSLILLCSLFLSACQGTPATQTSSSNVDPGSNLIPRQAVFGNPERTQARISPDGSWISWLAPVDGVLNVWLAPADALDKGHPITQDTGRGIHRHLWSADSAYVLYLQDKGGNENQHVFAVDITSNKMRDLTPLDKDSKAQLQGI
;
A
#
# COMPACT_ATOMS: atom_id res chain seq x y z
N MET A 1 6.31 72.34 21.71
CA MET A 1 7.01 73.61 21.97
C MET A 1 8.08 73.32 23.03
N PHE A 2 9.27 73.89 22.89
CA PHE A 2 10.46 73.84 23.77
C PHE A 2 11.50 72.73 23.57
N GLN A 3 12.59 73.16 22.90
CA GLN A 3 13.98 72.71 23.05
C GLN A 3 14.53 73.08 24.43
N ALA A 4 15.52 72.33 24.94
CA ALA A 4 16.73 72.80 25.64
C ALA A 4 17.45 71.58 26.27
N ILE A 5 18.66 71.17 25.84
CA ILE A 5 19.99 71.77 26.05
C ILE A 5 20.64 71.37 27.40
N LEU A 6 21.75 70.62 27.25
CA LEU A 6 23.04 70.68 27.98
C LEU A 6 23.34 69.84 29.24
N ARG A 7 24.64 69.45 29.24
CA ARG A 7 25.58 69.14 30.33
C ARG A 7 25.49 67.69 30.83
N GLY A 8 26.52 66.86 30.71
CA GLY A 8 27.95 67.11 30.57
C GLY A 8 28.67 66.47 31.74
N SER A 9 29.82 65.84 31.46
CA SER A 9 30.81 65.32 32.42
C SER A 9 30.34 64.12 33.26
N LEU A 10 31.16 63.15 33.66
CA LEU A 10 32.55 62.75 33.50
C LEU A 10 32.63 61.43 34.33
N ILE A 11 33.76 60.72 34.29
CA ILE A 11 34.16 59.61 35.19
C ILE A 11 33.78 58.24 34.60
N LEU A 12 34.66 57.60 33.82
CA LEU A 12 35.94 56.95 34.16
C LEU A 12 35.76 55.63 34.93
N LEU A 13 36.12 54.55 34.22
CA LEU A 13 36.55 53.23 34.66
C LEU A 13 35.62 52.41 35.58
N CYS A 14 35.10 51.31 35.03
CA CYS A 14 35.33 50.00 35.65
C CYS A 14 35.09 48.89 34.61
N SER A 15 36.15 48.15 34.28
CA SER A 15 36.11 46.99 33.40
C SER A 15 35.38 45.84 34.09
N LEU A 16 34.27 45.38 33.52
CA LEU A 16 33.76 44.02 33.75
C LEU A 16 33.45 43.37 32.41
N PHE A 17 34.25 42.36 32.08
CA PHE A 17 34.01 41.44 30.99
C PHE A 17 32.72 40.66 31.25
N LEU A 18 31.61 41.09 30.64
CA LEU A 18 30.48 40.21 30.35
C LEU A 18 30.61 39.76 28.90
N SER A 19 31.30 38.64 28.69
CA SER A 19 31.25 37.94 27.41
C SER A 19 29.82 37.43 27.23
N ALA A 20 29.12 38.03 26.27
CA ALA A 20 27.74 37.72 25.94
C ALA A 20 27.56 36.24 25.59
N CYS A 21 26.49 35.63 26.11
CA CYS A 21 25.93 34.40 25.57
C CYS A 21 25.51 34.68 24.12
N GLN A 22 26.36 34.33 23.15
CA GLN A 22 25.95 34.28 21.76
C GLN A 22 24.98 33.11 21.62
N GLY A 23 23.70 33.43 21.40
CA GLY A 23 22.71 32.44 21.00
C GLY A 23 23.22 31.73 19.76
N THR A 24 23.33 30.42 19.84
CA THR A 24 23.75 29.56 18.74
C THR A 24 22.83 29.83 17.54
N PRO A 25 23.35 30.17 16.36
CA PRO A 25 22.52 30.32 15.17
C PRO A 25 21.88 28.96 14.86
N ALA A 26 20.56 28.97 14.66
CA ALA A 26 19.82 27.79 14.25
C ALA A 26 20.49 27.16 13.02
N THR A 27 20.89 25.90 13.15
CA THR A 27 21.36 25.06 12.05
C THR A 27 20.36 25.17 10.91
N GLN A 28 20.76 25.78 9.81
CA GLN A 28 19.99 25.79 8.58
C GLN A 28 19.80 24.32 8.17
N THR A 29 18.55 23.86 8.22
CA THR A 29 18.17 22.57 7.66
C THR A 29 18.49 22.61 6.18
N SER A 30 19.54 21.90 5.79
CA SER A 30 19.90 21.66 4.40
C SER A 30 18.71 21.03 3.71
N SER A 31 17.94 21.82 2.96
CA SER A 31 16.98 21.31 2.00
C SER A 31 17.79 20.50 0.98
N SER A 32 17.62 19.19 0.98
CA SER A 32 18.21 18.30 -0.02
C SER A 32 17.77 18.78 -1.41
N ASN A 33 18.71 19.37 -2.14
CA ASN A 33 18.53 19.74 -3.53
C ASN A 33 18.39 18.44 -4.32
N VAL A 34 17.16 18.05 -4.66
CA VAL A 34 16.90 16.89 -5.51
C VAL A 34 17.46 17.24 -6.88
N ASP A 35 18.50 16.52 -7.31
CA ASP A 35 19.10 16.68 -8.64
C ASP A 35 18.00 16.52 -9.70
N PRO A 36 17.70 17.57 -10.51
CA PRO A 36 16.73 17.49 -11.61
C PRO A 36 17.08 16.42 -12.66
N GLY A 37 18.33 15.94 -12.68
CA GLY A 37 18.83 14.86 -13.53
C GLY A 37 18.66 13.45 -12.96
N SER A 38 18.19 13.30 -11.72
CA SER A 38 17.89 11.98 -11.18
C SER A 38 16.65 11.41 -11.88
N ASN A 39 16.82 10.32 -12.63
CA ASN A 39 15.72 9.61 -13.27
C ASN A 39 14.82 9.02 -12.17
N LEU A 40 13.75 9.73 -11.81
CA LEU A 40 12.85 9.33 -10.74
C LEU A 40 12.08 8.07 -11.15
N ILE A 41 12.03 7.07 -10.27
CA ILE A 41 11.15 5.93 -10.46
C ILE A 41 9.70 6.44 -10.43
N PRO A 42 8.89 6.17 -11.47
CA PRO A 42 7.49 6.57 -11.46
C PRO A 42 6.78 6.02 -10.21
N ARG A 43 5.97 6.84 -9.53
CA ARG A 43 5.21 6.38 -8.34
C ARG A 43 4.38 5.14 -8.63
N GLN A 44 3.83 5.04 -9.83
CA GLN A 44 3.06 3.88 -10.27
C GLN A 44 3.90 2.58 -10.28
N ALA A 45 5.20 2.66 -10.56
CA ALA A 45 6.07 1.49 -10.54
C ALA A 45 6.36 0.98 -9.11
N VAL A 46 6.16 1.83 -8.09
CA VAL A 46 6.40 1.48 -6.67
C VAL A 46 5.10 1.17 -5.94
N PHE A 47 4.04 1.95 -6.20
CA PHE A 47 2.77 1.91 -5.46
C PHE A 47 1.59 1.40 -6.28
N GLY A 48 1.78 1.15 -7.58
CA GLY A 48 0.75 0.58 -8.43
C GLY A 48 0.56 -0.92 -8.18
N ASN A 49 -0.53 -1.46 -8.72
CA ASN A 49 -0.75 -2.90 -8.70
C ASN A 49 0.31 -3.62 -9.54
N PRO A 50 0.77 -4.80 -9.10
CA PRO A 50 1.65 -5.64 -9.90
C PRO A 50 0.93 -6.11 -11.17
N GLU A 51 1.69 -6.36 -12.23
CA GLU A 51 1.15 -6.96 -13.46
C GLU A 51 0.59 -8.36 -13.18
N ARG A 52 1.35 -9.18 -12.43
CA ARG A 52 0.94 -10.49 -11.92
C ARG A 52 1.58 -10.73 -10.56
N THR A 53 0.83 -11.31 -9.63
CA THR A 53 1.36 -11.71 -8.31
C THR A 53 0.65 -12.95 -7.79
N GLN A 54 1.20 -13.55 -6.73
CA GLN A 54 0.60 -14.67 -6.02
C GLN A 54 0.24 -15.86 -6.94
N ALA A 55 1.12 -16.18 -7.89
CA ALA A 55 0.92 -17.30 -8.81
C ALA A 55 0.86 -18.64 -8.05
N ARG A 56 -0.06 -19.53 -8.45
CA ARG A 56 -0.27 -20.85 -7.86
C ARG A 56 -0.62 -21.87 -8.93
N ILE A 57 -0.18 -23.09 -8.74
CA ILE A 57 -0.61 -24.25 -9.53
C ILE A 57 -1.76 -24.96 -8.80
N SER A 58 -2.73 -25.49 -9.54
CA SER A 58 -3.75 -26.38 -8.98
C SER A 58 -3.12 -27.68 -8.46
N PRO A 59 -3.72 -28.34 -7.46
CA PRO A 59 -3.20 -29.62 -6.94
C PRO A 59 -3.02 -30.71 -8.00
N ASP A 60 -3.89 -30.76 -9.01
CA ASP A 60 -3.79 -31.69 -10.14
C ASP A 60 -2.77 -31.26 -11.22
N GLY A 61 -2.20 -30.07 -11.11
CA GLY A 61 -1.23 -29.53 -12.05
C GLY A 61 -1.81 -28.95 -13.34
N SER A 62 -3.12 -29.07 -13.57
CA SER A 62 -3.77 -28.72 -14.85
C SER A 62 -3.91 -27.21 -15.06
N TRP A 63 -3.88 -26.41 -13.99
CA TRP A 63 -4.23 -24.99 -14.03
C TRP A 63 -3.20 -24.13 -13.29
N ILE A 64 -3.01 -22.91 -13.79
CA ILE A 64 -2.28 -21.84 -13.12
C ILE A 64 -3.26 -20.71 -12.81
N SER A 65 -3.25 -20.24 -11.57
CA SER A 65 -3.97 -19.04 -11.14
C SER A 65 -3.02 -17.97 -10.62
N TRP A 66 -3.39 -16.70 -10.77
CA TRP A 66 -2.62 -15.56 -10.27
C TRP A 66 -3.55 -14.38 -10.00
N LEU A 67 -3.05 -13.36 -9.30
CA LEU A 67 -3.72 -12.08 -9.19
C LEU A 67 -3.19 -11.11 -10.25
N ALA A 68 -4.09 -10.47 -11.00
CA ALA A 68 -3.75 -9.40 -11.93
C ALA A 68 -4.90 -8.39 -12.02
N PRO A 69 -4.61 -7.11 -12.40
CA PRO A 69 -5.63 -6.08 -12.46
C PRO A 69 -6.67 -6.33 -13.57
N VAL A 70 -7.93 -6.15 -13.24
CA VAL A 70 -9.03 -5.88 -14.18
C VAL A 70 -9.47 -4.44 -13.89
N ASP A 71 -9.36 -3.56 -14.89
CA ASP A 71 -9.64 -2.12 -14.73
C ASP A 71 -8.95 -1.46 -13.52
N GLY A 72 -7.72 -1.91 -13.23
CA GLY A 72 -6.91 -1.40 -12.13
C GLY A 72 -7.21 -2.04 -10.76
N VAL A 73 -8.13 -3.01 -10.65
CA VAL A 73 -8.44 -3.74 -9.40
C VAL A 73 -7.99 -5.19 -9.48
N LEU A 74 -7.24 -5.68 -8.49
CA LEU A 74 -6.72 -7.05 -8.49
C LEU A 74 -7.84 -8.08 -8.43
N ASN A 75 -7.83 -8.99 -9.39
CA ASN A 75 -8.76 -10.11 -9.53
C ASN A 75 -7.98 -11.42 -9.70
N VAL A 76 -8.65 -12.54 -9.46
CA VAL A 76 -8.10 -13.87 -9.73
C VAL A 76 -8.21 -14.16 -11.22
N TRP A 77 -7.11 -14.54 -11.82
CA TRP A 77 -6.99 -15.02 -13.19
C TRP A 77 -6.69 -16.50 -13.22
N LEU A 78 -7.07 -17.16 -14.31
CA LEU A 78 -6.92 -18.60 -14.53
C LEU A 78 -6.48 -18.88 -15.97
N ALA A 79 -5.56 -19.82 -16.15
CA ALA A 79 -5.19 -20.41 -17.44
C ALA A 79 -4.86 -21.90 -17.29
N PRO A 80 -4.98 -22.70 -18.37
CA PRO A 80 -4.35 -24.01 -18.45
C PRO A 80 -2.84 -23.88 -18.19
N ALA A 81 -2.25 -24.85 -17.49
CA ALA A 81 -0.84 -24.78 -17.10
C ALA A 81 0.14 -24.78 -18.29
N ASP A 82 -0.28 -25.32 -19.43
CA ASP A 82 0.47 -25.37 -20.68
C ASP A 82 0.15 -24.21 -21.65
N ALA A 83 -0.80 -23.35 -21.32
CA ALA A 83 -1.29 -22.28 -22.19
C ALA A 83 -1.60 -20.98 -21.42
N LEU A 84 -0.56 -20.40 -20.80
CA LEU A 84 -0.70 -19.19 -19.98
C LEU A 84 -1.25 -17.96 -20.73
N ASP A 85 -1.13 -17.94 -22.07
CA ASP A 85 -1.71 -16.91 -22.96
C ASP A 85 -3.25 -16.98 -23.02
N LYS A 86 -3.86 -18.09 -22.59
CA LYS A 86 -5.33 -18.26 -22.48
C LYS A 86 -5.90 -17.76 -21.16
N GLY A 87 -5.11 -16.99 -20.42
CA GLY A 87 -5.51 -16.38 -19.15
C GLY A 87 -6.76 -15.52 -19.27
N HIS A 88 -7.69 -15.71 -18.34
CA HIS A 88 -8.86 -14.85 -18.18
C HIS A 88 -9.20 -14.66 -16.70
N PRO A 89 -9.85 -13.54 -16.31
CA PRO A 89 -10.30 -13.35 -14.94
C PRO A 89 -11.49 -14.26 -14.63
N ILE A 90 -11.48 -14.89 -13.46
CA ILE A 90 -12.59 -15.70 -12.93
C ILE A 90 -13.34 -14.98 -11.80
N THR A 91 -12.86 -13.80 -11.39
CA THR A 91 -13.55 -12.88 -10.46
C THR A 91 -13.70 -11.50 -11.08
N GLN A 92 -14.62 -10.69 -10.55
CA GLN A 92 -14.92 -9.34 -11.04
C GLN A 92 -15.09 -8.35 -9.87
N ASP A 93 -14.14 -8.35 -8.93
CA ASP A 93 -14.11 -7.32 -7.90
C ASP A 93 -13.82 -5.94 -8.51
N THR A 94 -14.58 -4.96 -8.04
CA THR A 94 -14.46 -3.53 -8.39
C THR A 94 -14.12 -2.68 -7.18
N GLY A 95 -13.98 -3.29 -6.01
CA GLY A 95 -13.63 -2.63 -4.76
C GLY A 95 -12.13 -2.57 -4.55
N ARG A 96 -11.67 -3.18 -3.46
CA ARG A 96 -10.27 -3.06 -2.99
C ARG A 96 -9.32 -4.05 -3.65
N GLY A 97 -9.83 -5.03 -4.37
CA GLY A 97 -9.07 -6.13 -4.96
C GLY A 97 -8.93 -7.32 -4.02
N ILE A 98 -8.77 -8.48 -4.65
CA ILE A 98 -8.42 -9.73 -3.97
C ILE A 98 -6.91 -9.76 -3.77
N HIS A 99 -6.47 -10.05 -2.54
CA HIS A 99 -5.05 -10.04 -2.17
C HIS A 99 -4.50 -11.44 -1.84
N ARG A 100 -5.39 -12.41 -1.57
CA ARG A 100 -5.03 -13.78 -1.23
C ARG A 100 -6.04 -14.75 -1.83
N HIS A 101 -5.54 -15.78 -2.51
CA HIS A 101 -6.33 -16.93 -2.95
C HIS A 101 -5.61 -18.24 -2.65
N LEU A 102 -6.34 -19.35 -2.70
CA LEU A 102 -5.86 -20.72 -2.53
C LEU A 102 -6.63 -21.64 -3.47
N TRP A 103 -6.09 -22.83 -3.72
CA TRP A 103 -6.82 -23.89 -4.41
C TRP A 103 -7.55 -24.78 -3.42
N SER A 104 -8.73 -25.28 -3.80
CA SER A 104 -9.32 -26.45 -3.15
C SER A 104 -8.51 -27.70 -3.47
N ALA A 105 -8.51 -28.68 -2.58
CA ALA A 105 -7.72 -29.90 -2.72
C ALA A 105 -8.10 -30.74 -3.95
N ASP A 106 -9.36 -30.64 -4.40
CA ASP A 106 -9.91 -31.33 -5.57
C ASP A 106 -9.67 -30.56 -6.89
N SER A 107 -8.95 -29.44 -6.86
CA SER A 107 -8.67 -28.57 -8.02
C SER A 107 -9.92 -27.98 -8.70
N ALA A 108 -11.11 -28.13 -8.12
CA ALA A 108 -12.36 -27.64 -8.73
C ALA A 108 -12.66 -26.18 -8.40
N TYR A 109 -12.06 -25.62 -7.35
CA TYR A 109 -12.34 -24.27 -6.88
C TYR A 109 -11.08 -23.47 -6.59
N VAL A 110 -11.17 -22.16 -6.85
CA VAL A 110 -10.29 -21.18 -6.22
C VAL A 110 -11.02 -20.54 -5.05
N LEU A 111 -10.38 -20.54 -3.89
CA LEU A 111 -10.86 -19.93 -2.65
C LEU A 111 -10.20 -18.56 -2.48
N TYR A 112 -10.92 -17.55 -2.04
CA TYR A 112 -10.33 -16.24 -1.75
C TYR A 112 -11.02 -15.54 -0.57
N LEU A 113 -10.30 -14.62 0.06
CA LEU A 113 -10.80 -13.79 1.15
C LEU A 113 -11.19 -12.42 0.63
N GLN A 114 -12.35 -11.94 1.06
CA GLN A 114 -12.78 -10.57 0.77
C GLN A 114 -13.62 -10.00 1.91
N ASP A 115 -13.45 -8.71 2.17
CA ASP A 115 -14.28 -7.92 3.09
C ASP A 115 -15.17 -6.96 2.29
N LYS A 116 -16.13 -6.31 2.96
CA LYS A 116 -16.93 -5.26 2.33
C LYS A 116 -16.46 -3.89 2.82
N GLY A 117 -15.81 -3.16 1.91
CA GLY A 117 -15.44 -1.76 2.16
C GLY A 117 -14.50 -1.57 3.35
N GLY A 118 -13.65 -2.55 3.67
CA GLY A 118 -12.72 -2.43 4.79
C GLY A 118 -13.35 -2.56 6.16
N ASN A 119 -14.54 -3.15 6.28
CA ASN A 119 -15.11 -3.52 7.58
C ASN A 119 -14.30 -4.62 8.31
N GLU A 120 -13.28 -5.18 7.65
CA GLU A 120 -12.42 -6.26 8.12
C GLU A 120 -13.15 -7.55 8.46
N ASN A 121 -14.43 -7.66 8.13
CA ASN A 121 -15.22 -8.87 8.26
C ASN A 121 -14.95 -9.69 7.02
N GLN A 122 -13.89 -10.49 7.08
CA GLN A 122 -13.45 -11.32 5.97
C GLN A 122 -14.40 -12.50 5.81
N HIS A 123 -14.85 -12.71 4.58
CA HIS A 123 -15.60 -13.88 4.15
C HIS A 123 -14.71 -14.73 3.26
N VAL A 124 -14.94 -16.05 3.29
CA VAL A 124 -14.34 -16.99 2.35
C VAL A 124 -15.30 -17.19 1.20
N PHE A 125 -14.82 -16.89 0.00
CA PHE A 125 -15.54 -17.18 -1.23
C PHE A 125 -14.88 -18.34 -1.96
N ALA A 126 -15.68 -19.11 -2.69
CA ALA A 126 -15.22 -20.13 -3.62
C ALA A 126 -15.76 -19.83 -5.01
N VAL A 127 -14.88 -19.81 -6.01
CA VAL A 127 -15.26 -19.74 -7.42
C VAL A 127 -14.99 -21.10 -8.08
N ASP A 128 -16.02 -21.66 -8.70
CA ASP A 128 -15.91 -22.87 -9.51
C ASP A 128 -15.21 -22.53 -10.83
N ILE A 129 -14.13 -23.25 -11.16
CA ILE A 129 -13.28 -22.90 -12.31
C ILE A 129 -13.89 -23.21 -13.68
N THR A 130 -14.95 -24.02 -13.72
CA THR A 130 -15.60 -24.42 -14.98
C THR A 130 -16.77 -23.48 -15.30
N SER A 131 -17.54 -23.12 -14.29
CA SER A 131 -18.76 -22.32 -14.42
C SER A 131 -18.58 -20.85 -14.07
N ASN A 132 -17.45 -20.47 -13.45
CA ASN A 132 -17.19 -19.14 -12.88
C ASN A 132 -18.25 -18.69 -11.86
N LYS A 133 -19.02 -19.62 -11.30
CA LYS A 133 -19.98 -19.33 -10.24
C LYS A 133 -19.27 -19.17 -8.92
N MET A 134 -19.51 -18.03 -8.27
CA MET A 134 -19.02 -17.73 -6.94
C MET A 134 -20.08 -18.10 -5.89
N ARG A 135 -19.62 -18.63 -4.75
CA ARG A 135 -20.41 -18.82 -3.52
C ARG A 135 -19.67 -18.23 -2.32
N ASP A 136 -20.42 -17.60 -1.41
CA ASP A 136 -19.95 -17.28 -0.06
C ASP A 136 -20.03 -18.56 0.79
N LEU A 137 -18.88 -19.01 1.32
CA LEU A 137 -18.79 -20.17 2.21
C LEU A 137 -19.04 -19.80 3.67
N THR A 138 -19.07 -18.51 3.99
CA THR A 138 -19.23 -17.99 5.35
C THR A 138 -20.30 -16.89 5.38
N PRO A 139 -21.56 -17.20 5.02
CA PRO A 139 -22.66 -16.23 5.02
C PRO A 139 -23.16 -15.94 6.45
N LEU A 140 -22.24 -15.52 7.32
CA LEU A 140 -22.46 -15.26 8.73
C LEU A 140 -22.70 -13.77 8.98
N ASP A 141 -23.17 -13.49 10.19
CA ASP A 141 -23.56 -12.17 10.65
C ASP A 141 -22.39 -11.18 10.63
N LYS A 142 -22.73 -9.89 10.65
CA LYS A 142 -21.86 -8.72 10.45
C LYS A 142 -20.63 -8.57 11.37
N ASP A 143 -20.43 -9.43 12.34
CA ASP A 143 -19.31 -9.36 13.30
C ASP A 143 -18.43 -10.64 13.26
N SER A 144 -18.63 -11.49 12.25
CA SER A 144 -17.84 -12.70 12.03
C SER A 144 -16.66 -12.45 11.09
N LYS A 145 -15.52 -13.10 11.39
CA LYS A 145 -14.33 -13.09 10.53
C LYS A 145 -13.91 -14.52 10.23
N ALA A 146 -13.75 -14.82 8.95
CA ALA A 146 -13.19 -16.08 8.50
C ALA A 146 -11.71 -15.92 8.14
N GLN A 147 -10.96 -17.01 8.22
CA GLN A 147 -9.56 -17.07 7.80
C GLN A 147 -9.35 -18.29 6.92
N LEU A 148 -8.50 -18.12 5.90
CA LEU A 148 -7.98 -19.21 5.10
C LEU A 148 -6.57 -19.53 5.56
N GLN A 149 -6.39 -20.74 6.11
CA GLN A 149 -5.08 -21.27 6.45
C GLN A 149 -4.72 -22.35 5.44
N GLY A 150 -3.86 -21.98 4.48
CA GLY A 150 -3.20 -22.92 3.59
C GLY A 150 -1.86 -23.37 4.18
N ILE A 151 -1.37 -24.52 3.72
CA ILE A 151 0.01 -24.99 3.89
C ILE A 151 0.92 -24.42 2.80
#